data_AF-A0ABD0YZZ8-F1
#
_entry.id   AF-A0ABD0YZZ8-F1
#
_cell.length_a   1.000
_cell.length_b   1.000
_cell.length_c   1.000
_cell.angle_alpha   90.00
_cell.angle_beta   90.00
_cell.angle_gamma   90.00
#
_symmetry.space_group_name_H-M   'P 1'
#
loop_
_entity.id
_entity.type
_entity.pdbx_description
1 polymer ?
#
loop_
_entity_poly.entity_id
_entity_poly.type
_entity_poly.pdbx_seq_one_letter_code
_entity_poly.pdbx_strand_id
1 'polypeptide(L)'
;MISLVKQHLFHGLPAEIPMDHIENFEEICSTTGSNRVPSDFLKCKLFPFSLADKASRWLKSLPPGSLKTWAECRAAFLNHFYTKSKTSSLRNKISSFQQHSGEDFCEAWERLKEYRRECPHHGFKDKQILGIFYDGV
;
A
#
# COMPACT_ATOMS: atom_id res chain seq x y z
N MET A 1 4.33 11.22 -19.07
CA MET A 1 4.17 9.91 -18.41
C MET A 1 5.25 9.71 -17.34
N ILE A 2 6.55 9.62 -17.69
CA ILE A 2 7.64 9.54 -16.68
C ILE A 2 7.63 10.74 -15.71
N SER A 3 7.34 11.95 -16.21
CA SER A 3 7.21 13.15 -15.37
C SER A 3 6.10 13.07 -14.32
N LEU A 4 4.97 12.44 -14.65
CA LEU A 4 3.81 12.30 -13.77
C LEU A 4 4.08 11.25 -12.68
N VAL A 5 4.70 10.13 -13.05
CA VAL A 5 5.12 9.09 -12.11
C VAL A 5 6.16 9.62 -11.10
N LYS A 6 7.04 10.54 -11.52
CA LYS A 6 8.05 11.17 -10.66
C LYS A 6 7.49 12.18 -9.65
N GLN A 7 6.21 12.56 -9.73
CA GLN A 7 5.59 13.46 -8.76
C GLN A 7 5.12 12.72 -7.49
N HIS A 8 4.94 11.39 -7.59
CA HIS A 8 4.48 10.54 -6.49
C HIS A 8 5.49 9.42 -6.25
N LEU A 9 6.69 9.80 -5.82
CA LEU A 9 7.75 8.84 -5.52
C LEU A 9 7.49 8.15 -4.18
N PHE A 10 7.68 6.83 -4.17
CA PHE A 10 7.72 6.05 -2.94
C PHE A 10 9.16 5.87 -2.49
N HIS A 11 9.47 6.33 -1.29
CA HIS A 11 10.84 6.37 -0.75
C HIS A 11 11.14 5.14 0.11
N GLY A 12 10.11 4.47 0.63
CA GLY A 12 10.20 3.39 1.60
C GLY A 12 10.21 3.85 3.06
N LEU A 13 9.58 5.00 3.35
CA LEU A 13 9.45 5.58 4.69
C LEU A 13 8.34 4.90 5.50
N PRO A 14 8.41 4.90 6.85
CA PRO A 14 7.40 4.24 7.69
C PRO A 14 5.96 4.74 7.50
N ALA A 15 5.81 6.03 7.22
CA ALA A 15 4.53 6.70 7.02
C ALA A 15 3.92 6.46 5.63
N GLU A 16 4.72 6.04 4.64
CA GLU A 16 4.18 5.74 3.32
C GLU A 16 3.40 4.41 3.35
N ILE A 17 2.31 4.38 2.59
CA ILE A 17 1.43 3.22 2.48
C ILE A 17 1.73 2.55 1.12
N PRO A 18 2.30 1.33 1.10
CA PRO A 18 2.66 0.67 -0.15
C PRO A 18 1.47 0.44 -1.09
N MET A 19 0.28 0.16 -0.55
CA MET A 19 -0.93 -0.03 -1.36
C MET A 19 -1.36 1.27 -2.06
N ASP A 20 -1.43 2.39 -1.34
CA ASP A 20 -1.80 3.70 -1.91
C ASP A 20 -0.84 4.09 -3.05
N HIS A 21 0.46 3.82 -2.90
CA HIS A 21 1.44 4.03 -3.98
C HIS A 21 1.13 3.20 -5.23
N ILE A 22 0.82 1.91 -5.05
CA ILE A 22 0.48 1.01 -6.15
C ILE A 22 -0.80 1.49 -6.84
N GLU A 23 -1.85 1.81 -6.10
CA GLU A 23 -3.13 2.26 -6.67
C GLU A 23 -2.95 3.54 -7.49
N ASN A 24 -2.28 4.54 -6.92
CA ASN A 24 -1.98 5.79 -7.63
C ASN A 24 -1.11 5.56 -8.88
N PHE A 25 -0.10 4.68 -8.80
CA PHE A 25 0.72 4.32 -9.95
C PHE A 25 -0.10 3.64 -11.06
N GLU A 26 -1.01 2.73 -10.70
CA GLU A 26 -1.88 2.04 -11.64
C GLU A 26 -2.88 2.99 -12.31
N GLU A 27 -3.42 3.96 -11.56
CA GLU A 27 -4.28 5.01 -12.08
C GLU A 27 -3.55 5.91 -13.10
N ILE A 28 -2.34 6.35 -12.77
CA ILE A 28 -1.47 7.12 -13.68
C ILE A 28 -1.20 6.33 -14.97
N CYS A 29 -0.91 5.03 -14.87
CA CYS A 29 -0.68 4.19 -16.05
C CYS A 29 -1.95 4.00 -16.88
N SER A 30 -3.13 3.93 -16.25
CA SER A 30 -4.42 3.72 -16.92
C SER A 30 -4.89 4.95 -17.68
N THR A 31 -4.70 6.15 -17.11
CA THR A 31 -5.10 7.43 -17.72
C THR A 31 -4.21 7.87 -18.88
N THR A 32 -2.97 7.36 -18.94
CA THR A 32 -1.97 7.77 -19.94
C THR A 32 -1.70 6.70 -21.00
N GLY A 33 -2.29 5.51 -20.87
CA GLY A 33 -2.12 4.38 -21.80
C GLY A 33 -2.82 4.62 -23.14
N SER A 34 -2.06 4.61 -24.24
CA SER A 34 -2.61 4.44 -25.58
C SER A 34 -2.95 2.95 -25.79
N ASN A 35 -4.10 2.62 -26.41
CA ASN A 35 -4.60 1.25 -26.68
C ASN A 35 -3.63 0.30 -27.43
N ARG A 36 -2.41 0.75 -27.76
CA ARG A 36 -1.42 0.01 -28.56
C ARG A 36 -0.32 -0.69 -27.76
N VAL A 37 -0.15 -0.38 -26.48
CA VAL A 37 0.89 -1.01 -25.63
C VAL A 37 0.22 -1.90 -24.57
N PRO A 38 0.66 -3.16 -24.38
CA PRO A 38 0.17 -3.99 -23.28
C PRO A 38 0.40 -3.31 -21.94
N SER A 39 -0.68 -3.13 -21.15
CA SER A 39 -0.67 -2.41 -19.88
C SER A 39 0.41 -2.91 -18.92
N ASP A 40 0.58 -4.23 -18.82
CA ASP A 40 1.60 -4.87 -17.98
C ASP A 40 3.03 -4.48 -18.34
N PHE A 41 3.36 -4.44 -19.64
CA PHE A 41 4.69 -4.05 -20.09
C PHE A 41 4.99 -2.59 -19.72
N LEU A 42 4.00 -1.71 -19.90
CA LEU A 42 4.13 -0.30 -19.55
C LEU A 42 4.36 -0.11 -18.04
N LYS A 43 3.54 -0.78 -17.21
CA LYS A 43 3.66 -0.74 -15.74
C LYS A 43 5.04 -1.23 -15.28
N CYS A 44 5.49 -2.39 -15.75
CA CYS A 44 6.83 -2.90 -15.42
C CYS A 44 7.95 -1.92 -15.79
N LYS A 45 7.85 -1.29 -16.97
CA LYS A 45 8.88 -0.35 -17.45
C LYS A 45 8.89 0.98 -16.68
N LEU A 46 7.73 1.44 -16.22
CA LEU A 46 7.58 2.72 -15.51
C LEU A 46 7.79 2.60 -14.00
N PHE A 47 7.50 1.44 -13.41
CA PHE A 47 7.56 1.25 -11.97
C PHE A 47 8.90 1.66 -11.32
N PRO A 48 10.08 1.38 -11.90
CA PRO A 48 11.36 1.83 -11.34
C PRO A 48 11.46 3.36 -11.18
N PHE A 49 10.76 4.13 -12.02
CA PHE A 49 10.74 5.60 -11.96
C PHE A 49 9.79 6.14 -10.89
N SER A 50 8.95 5.28 -10.31
CA SER A 50 8.06 5.61 -9.19
C SER A 50 8.73 5.43 -7.82
N LEU A 51 9.97 4.93 -7.78
CA LEU A 51 10.66 4.57 -6.54
C LEU A 51 11.89 5.47 -6.30
N ALA A 52 12.07 5.87 -5.05
CA ALA A 52 13.22 6.63 -4.57
C ALA A 52 13.92 5.91 -3.40
N ASP A 53 15.12 6.37 -3.04
CA ASP A 53 15.87 5.98 -1.84
C ASP A 53 15.88 4.49 -1.50
N LYS A 54 15.21 4.10 -0.40
CA LYS A 54 15.18 2.72 0.08
C LYS A 54 14.44 1.81 -0.90
N ALA A 55 13.36 2.31 -1.51
CA ALA A 55 12.60 1.56 -2.50
C ALA A 55 13.37 1.36 -3.80
N SER A 56 14.07 2.39 -4.29
CA SER A 56 14.93 2.26 -5.48
C SER A 56 16.08 1.27 -5.23
N ARG A 57 16.70 1.32 -4.05
CA ARG A 57 17.76 0.36 -3.65
C ARG A 57 17.25 -1.06 -3.55
N TRP A 58 16.07 -1.27 -2.97
CA TRP A 58 15.43 -2.58 -2.91
C TRP A 58 15.24 -3.17 -4.31
N LEU A 59 14.64 -2.42 -5.24
CA LEU A 59 14.39 -2.93 -6.59
C LEU A 59 15.69 -3.32 -7.30
N LYS A 60 16.75 -2.53 -7.13
CA LYS A 60 18.09 -2.80 -7.69
C LYS A 60 18.80 -4.00 -7.04
N SER A 61 18.39 -4.41 -5.84
CA SER A 61 18.98 -5.56 -5.14
C SER A 61 18.43 -6.91 -5.61
N LEU A 62 17.33 -6.91 -6.37
CA LEU A 62 16.72 -8.14 -6.87
C LEU A 62 17.54 -8.74 -8.02
N PRO A 63 17.57 -10.08 -8.17
CA PRO A 63 18.22 -10.71 -9.30
C PRO A 63 17.65 -10.21 -10.64
N PRO A 64 18.50 -9.94 -11.65
CA PRO A 64 18.03 -9.53 -12.97
C PRO A 64 17.03 -10.54 -13.55
N GLY A 65 15.92 -10.04 -14.09
CA GLY A 65 14.88 -10.88 -14.69
C GLY A 65 14.02 -11.69 -13.71
N SER A 66 14.12 -11.43 -12.39
CA SER A 66 13.29 -12.07 -11.36
C SER A 66 11.83 -11.62 -11.37
N LEU A 67 11.54 -10.43 -11.89
CA LEU A 67 10.18 -9.88 -12.03
C LEU A 67 9.89 -9.68 -13.51
N LYS A 68 8.98 -10.46 -14.08
CA LYS A 68 8.67 -10.49 -15.52
C LYS A 68 7.30 -9.90 -15.83
N THR A 69 6.38 -9.98 -14.88
CA THR A 69 5.01 -9.45 -15.01
C THR A 69 4.73 -8.35 -14.00
N TRP A 70 3.69 -7.56 -14.26
CA TRP A 70 3.27 -6.53 -13.30
C TRP A 70 2.76 -7.16 -12.01
N ALA A 71 2.04 -8.28 -12.11
CA ALA A 71 1.57 -9.04 -10.95
C ALA A 71 2.72 -9.47 -10.02
N GLU A 72 3.83 -9.96 -10.58
CA GLU A 72 5.03 -10.31 -9.82
C GLU A 72 5.67 -9.07 -9.18
N CYS A 73 5.80 -7.96 -9.93
CA CYS A 73 6.34 -6.70 -9.41
C CYS A 73 5.53 -6.20 -8.21
N ARG A 74 4.20 -6.15 -8.36
CA ARG A 74 3.25 -5.73 -7.33
C ARG A 74 3.36 -6.62 -6.10
N ALA A 75 3.33 -7.94 -6.28
CA ALA A 75 3.42 -8.88 -5.17
C ALA A 75 4.76 -8.75 -4.42
N ALA A 76 5.88 -8.68 -5.13
CA ALA A 76 7.20 -8.55 -4.53
C ALA A 76 7.36 -7.23 -3.76
N PHE A 77 6.89 -6.12 -4.32
CA PHE A 77 6.91 -4.81 -3.67
C PHE A 77 6.08 -4.81 -2.39
N LEU A 78 4.82 -5.26 -2.47
CA LEU A 78 3.94 -5.30 -1.30
C LEU A 78 4.51 -6.22 -0.22
N ASN A 79 5.03 -7.40 -0.57
CA ASN A 79 5.65 -8.32 0.40
C ASN A 79 6.90 -7.73 1.08
N HIS A 80 7.67 -6.90 0.37
CA HIS A 80 8.88 -6.30 0.95
C HIS A 80 8.54 -5.12 1.88
N PHE A 81 7.62 -4.24 1.47
CA PHE A 81 7.32 -3.02 2.23
C PHE A 81 6.20 -3.21 3.27
N TYR A 82 5.32 -4.20 3.11
CA TYR A 82 4.48 -4.70 4.21
C TYR A 82 5.24 -5.70 5.08
N THR A 83 6.12 -5.16 5.92
CA THR A 83 6.84 -6.00 6.88
C THR A 83 5.88 -6.73 7.81
N LYS A 84 6.21 -7.97 8.19
CA LYS A 84 5.45 -8.77 9.18
C LYS A 84 5.22 -7.99 10.48
N SER A 85 6.18 -7.16 10.89
CA SER A 85 6.08 -6.29 12.06
C SER A 85 4.99 -5.21 11.89
N LYS A 86 4.98 -4.47 10.77
CA LYS A 86 3.94 -3.46 10.49
C LYS A 86 2.55 -4.12 10.42
N THR A 87 2.43 -5.26 9.74
CA THR A 87 1.18 -6.03 9.70
C THR A 87 0.73 -6.49 11.09
N SER A 88 1.64 -7.00 11.92
CA SER A 88 1.30 -7.44 13.28
C SER A 88 0.89 -6.26 14.17
N SER A 89 1.60 -5.13 14.07
CA SER A 89 1.27 -3.91 14.81
C SER A 89 -0.11 -3.37 14.43
N LEU A 90 -0.42 -3.28 13.13
CA LEU A 90 -1.73 -2.81 12.66
C LEU A 90 -2.84 -3.80 13.02
N ARG A 91 -2.59 -5.11 12.91
CA ARG A 91 -3.54 -6.12 13.40
C ARG A 91 -3.84 -5.98 14.88
N ASN A 92 -2.81 -5.71 15.70
CA ASN A 92 -2.99 -5.48 17.13
C ASN A 92 -3.81 -4.23 17.38
N LYS A 93 -3.48 -3.10 16.73
CA LYS A 93 -4.25 -1.84 16.81
C LYS A 93 -5.71 -2.02 16.43
N ILE A 94 -6.00 -2.84 15.41
CA ILE A 94 -7.37 -3.19 15.02
C ILE A 94 -8.03 -4.02 16.11
N SER A 95 -7.40 -5.12 16.59
CA SER A 95 -8.04 -6.03 17.55
C SER A 95 -8.18 -5.49 18.97
N SER A 96 -7.32 -4.56 19.37
CA SER A 96 -7.34 -3.92 20.69
C SER A 96 -7.80 -2.46 20.58
N PHE A 97 -8.64 -2.17 19.58
CA PHE A 97 -9.11 -0.82 19.35
C PHE A 97 -9.90 -0.34 20.57
N GLN A 98 -9.61 0.89 20.99
CA GLN A 98 -10.33 1.61 22.04
C GLN A 98 -10.43 3.07 21.62
N GLN A 99 -11.58 3.69 21.85
CA GLN A 99 -11.76 5.12 21.73
C GLN A 99 -10.86 5.82 22.75
N HIS A 100 -10.16 6.87 22.31
CA HIS A 100 -9.35 7.65 23.22
C HIS A 100 -10.21 8.61 24.05
N SER A 101 -9.72 8.99 25.23
CA SER A 101 -10.39 10.00 26.05
C SER A 101 -10.48 11.34 25.29
N GLY A 102 -11.70 11.84 25.08
CA GLY A 102 -11.96 13.09 24.36
C GLY A 102 -11.97 12.98 22.83
N GLU A 103 -11.82 11.78 22.26
CA GLU A 103 -12.03 11.52 20.83
C GLU A 103 -13.52 11.32 20.56
N ASP A 104 -14.07 11.95 19.52
CA ASP A 104 -15.47 11.75 19.16
C ASP A 104 -15.69 10.40 18.44
N PHE A 105 -16.92 9.88 18.49
CA PHE A 105 -17.29 8.61 17.84
C PHE A 105 -16.87 8.55 16.36
N CYS A 106 -17.09 9.64 15.63
CA CYS A 106 -16.73 9.74 14.21
C CYS A 106 -15.21 9.70 14.01
N GLU A 107 -14.43 10.38 14.86
CA GLU A 107 -12.97 10.39 14.77
C GLU A 107 -12.40 9.00 15.06
N ALA A 108 -12.92 8.32 16.08
CA ALA A 108 -12.57 6.94 16.40
C ALA A 108 -12.85 6.01 15.20
N TRP A 109 -14.01 6.18 14.55
CA TRP A 109 -14.37 5.40 13.36
C TRP A 109 -13.43 5.66 12.17
N GLU A 110 -13.08 6.92 11.91
CA GLU A 110 -12.10 7.26 10.88
C GLU A 110 -10.73 6.63 11.16
N ARG A 111 -10.25 6.69 12.42
CA ARG A 111 -8.97 6.09 12.82
C ARG A 111 -8.95 4.57 12.63
N LEU A 112 -10.05 3.88 12.94
CA LEU A 112 -10.14 2.45 12.66
C LEU A 112 -10.12 2.15 11.15
N LYS A 113 -10.81 2.96 10.33
CA LYS A 113 -10.76 2.82 8.86
C LYS A 113 -9.35 3.06 8.30
N GLU A 114 -8.59 3.99 8.87
CA GLU A 114 -7.19 4.19 8.50
C GLU A 114 -6.33 2.96 8.77
N TYR A 115 -6.47 2.33 9.94
CA TYR A 115 -5.73 1.09 10.24
C TYR A 115 -6.05 -0.04 9.25
N ARG A 116 -7.31 -0.11 8.80
CA ARG A 116 -7.72 -1.07 7.77
C ARG A 116 -7.09 -0.76 6.42
N ARG A 117 -7.10 0.51 6.00
CA ARG A 117 -6.48 0.96 4.74
C ARG A 117 -4.98 0.70 4.74
N GLU A 118 -4.31 0.94 5.86
CA GLU A 118 -2.88 0.68 5.99
C GLU A 118 -2.51 -0.82 5.94
N CYS A 119 -3.43 -1.73 6.27
CA CYS A 119 -3.17 -3.16 6.28
C CYS A 119 -4.33 -3.95 5.66
N PRO A 120 -4.58 -3.86 4.34
CA PRO A 120 -5.74 -4.51 3.71
C PRO A 120 -5.76 -6.04 3.88
N HIS A 121 -4.60 -6.65 4.12
CA HIS A 121 -4.41 -8.06 4.43
C HIS A 121 -4.45 -8.39 5.94
N HIS A 122 -5.13 -7.58 6.76
CA HIS A 122 -5.21 -7.76 8.22
C HIS A 122 -5.92 -9.06 8.67
N GLY A 123 -6.72 -9.69 7.81
CA GLY A 123 -7.34 -10.99 8.08
C GLY A 123 -8.60 -10.98 8.96
N PHE A 124 -9.19 -9.80 9.19
CA PHE A 124 -10.46 -9.65 9.92
C PHE A 124 -11.61 -9.49 8.93
N LYS A 125 -12.76 -10.10 9.21
CA LYS A 125 -13.98 -9.88 8.42
C LYS A 125 -14.67 -8.59 8.87
N ASP A 126 -15.45 -7.96 7.98
CA ASP A 126 -16.17 -6.71 8.30
C ASP A 126 -17.03 -6.81 9.56
N LYS A 127 -17.74 -7.93 9.75
CA LYS A 127 -18.54 -8.18 10.97
C LYS A 127 -17.68 -8.18 12.25
N GLN A 128 -16.47 -8.72 12.18
CA GLN A 128 -15.55 -8.73 13.33
C GLN A 128 -15.06 -7.32 13.63
N ILE A 129 -14.74 -6.54 12.61
CA ILE A 129 -14.29 -5.14 12.74
C ILE A 129 -15.38 -4.28 13.37
N LEU A 130 -16.63 -4.44 12.93
CA LEU A 130 -17.76 -3.74 13.53
C LEU A 130 -17.92 -4.10 15.01
N GLY A 131 -17.84 -5.39 15.35
CA GLY A 131 -17.86 -5.84 16.75
C GLY A 131 -16.75 -5.20 17.57
N ILE A 132 -15.50 -5.26 17.09
CA ILE A 132 -14.34 -4.66 17.77
C ILE A 132 -14.52 -3.15 17.97
N PHE A 133 -15.10 -2.44 16.99
CA PHE A 133 -15.36 -1.02 17.13
C PHE A 133 -16.39 -0.73 18.22
N TYR A 134 -17.55 -1.41 18.19
CA TYR A 134 -18.59 -1.21 19.20
C TYR A 134 -18.15 -1.63 20.61
N ASP A 135 -17.31 -2.65 20.74
CA ASP A 135 -16.77 -3.09 22.02
C ASP A 135 -15.69 -2.14 22.57
N GLY A 136 -15.15 -1.25 21.74
CA GLY A 136 -14.06 -0.34 22.09
C GLY A 136 -14.44 1.13 22.19
N VAL A 137 -15.67 1.50 21.88
CA VAL A 137 -16.24 2.85 22.06
C VAL A 137 -16.98 2.90 23.40
#